data_AF-A0A812JG09-F1
#
_entry.id   AF-A0A812JG09-F1
#
_cell.length_a   1.000
_cell.length_b   1.000
_cell.length_c   1.000
_cell.angle_alpha   90.00
_cell.angle_beta   90.00
_cell.angle_gamma   90.00
#
_symmetry.space_group_name_H-M   'P 1'
#
loop_
_entity.id
_entity.type
_entity.pdbx_description
1 polymer ?
#
loop_
_entity_poly.entity_id
_entity_poly.type
_entity_poly.pdbx_seq_one_letter_code
_entity_poly.pdbx_strand_id
1 'polypeptide(L)'
;SRVSSASERFGRARGLWADVVSTIRNVSREAHLWASRDEFLKFCRWLPALPAAMLCHARQTDMPELAEMLRASRGPRVLQASDDEGLSDRDIDEVMSRPVGMSPPRFVYLRIMALSSQLDIPKPQKAALEGELSRLSDALNACEWASEEVPEPYAKQTAGLLFLWLALLPLALPSELGVGAVLSQQLVAFGLLGIEDVGIQLEEPFKVLPLEAPCGKIAAECQALRVSWRRMRKGSEIRRTKAIPESDRVFPCYGKENRRKPRGDEEVIRL
;
A
#
# COMPACT_ATOMS: atom_id res chain seq x y z
N SER A 1 12.75 -11.94 -20.54
CA SER A 1 14.08 -12.13 -19.92
C SER A 1 13.89 -12.13 -18.39
N ARG A 2 14.77 -12.73 -17.58
CA ARG A 2 14.64 -12.74 -16.11
C ARG A 2 14.44 -11.33 -15.52
N VAL A 3 15.14 -10.35 -16.08
CA VAL A 3 15.02 -8.92 -15.73
C VAL A 3 13.62 -8.37 -16.02
N SER A 4 12.99 -8.75 -17.14
CA SER A 4 11.63 -8.29 -17.46
C SER A 4 10.60 -8.86 -16.50
N SER A 5 10.70 -10.14 -16.15
CA SER A 5 9.82 -10.76 -15.16
C SER A 5 10.03 -10.18 -13.76
N ALA A 6 11.29 -9.93 -13.35
CA ALA A 6 11.59 -9.34 -12.06
C ALA A 6 11.08 -7.88 -11.97
N SER A 7 11.19 -7.10 -13.05
CA SER A 7 10.63 -5.74 -13.12
C SER A 7 9.09 -5.73 -13.03
N GLU A 8 8.42 -6.69 -13.69
CA GLU A 8 6.97 -6.85 -13.60
C GLU A 8 6.52 -7.19 -12.18
N ARG A 9 7.24 -8.08 -11.50
CA ARG A 9 7.00 -8.43 -10.09
C ARG A 9 7.15 -7.24 -9.16
N PHE A 10 8.21 -6.45 -9.34
CA PHE A 10 8.41 -5.21 -8.58
C PHE A 10 7.26 -4.21 -8.80
N GLY A 11 6.84 -4.01 -10.05
CA GLY A 11 5.69 -3.17 -10.39
C GLY A 11 4.39 -3.66 -9.75
N ARG A 12 4.14 -4.97 -9.80
CA ARG A 12 2.97 -5.62 -9.21
C ARG A 12 2.95 -5.47 -7.68
N ALA A 13 4.06 -5.73 -7.00
CA ALA A 13 4.17 -5.58 -5.55
C ALA A 13 3.87 -4.14 -5.09
N ARG A 14 4.40 -3.14 -5.81
CA ARG A 14 4.07 -1.73 -5.56
C ARG A 14 2.58 -1.44 -5.76
N GLY A 15 1.96 -2.01 -6.80
CA GLY A 15 0.53 -1.89 -7.07
C GLY A 15 -0.31 -2.47 -5.93
N LEU A 16 -0.03 -3.71 -5.52
CA LEU A 16 -0.71 -4.38 -4.41
C LEU A 16 -0.64 -3.56 -3.11
N TRP A 17 0.52 -3.01 -2.79
CA TRP A 17 0.66 -2.16 -1.60
C TRP A 17 -0.12 -0.85 -1.71
N ALA A 18 -0.16 -0.24 -2.91
CA ALA A 18 -0.96 0.95 -3.15
C ALA A 18 -2.46 0.67 -2.95
N ASP A 19 -2.93 -0.51 -3.38
CA ASP A 19 -4.30 -0.96 -3.19
C ASP A 19 -4.64 -1.15 -1.70
N VAL A 20 -3.75 -1.75 -0.91
CA VAL A 20 -3.90 -1.86 0.55
C VAL A 20 -4.11 -0.47 1.19
N VAL A 21 -3.21 0.46 0.89
CA VAL A 21 -3.28 1.82 1.48
C VAL A 21 -4.54 2.56 1.01
N SER A 22 -4.91 2.42 -0.26
CA SER A 22 -6.14 3.02 -0.81
C SER A 22 -7.39 2.48 -0.14
N THR A 23 -7.46 1.16 0.05
CA THR A 23 -8.61 0.50 0.70
C THR A 23 -8.72 0.91 2.16
N ILE A 24 -7.60 0.99 2.89
CA ILE A 24 -7.59 1.52 4.26
C ILE A 24 -8.12 2.96 4.34
N ARG A 25 -7.75 3.82 3.37
CA ARG A 25 -8.31 5.19 3.29
C ARG A 25 -9.83 5.17 3.11
N ASN A 26 -10.35 4.34 2.22
CA ASN A 26 -11.80 4.23 1.99
C ASN A 26 -12.51 3.75 3.25
N VAL A 27 -12.05 2.65 3.85
CA VAL A 27 -12.58 2.09 5.09
C VAL A 27 -12.58 3.13 6.22
N SER A 28 -11.48 3.87 6.39
CA SER A 28 -11.38 4.92 7.41
C SER A 28 -12.37 6.06 7.19
N ARG A 29 -12.61 6.46 5.93
CA ARG A 29 -13.54 7.52 5.56
C ARG A 29 -14.99 7.09 5.75
N GLU A 30 -15.35 5.88 5.34
CA GLU A 30 -16.70 5.35 5.50
C GLU A 30 -17.06 5.21 6.97
N ALA A 31 -16.17 4.63 7.77
CA ALA A 31 -16.36 4.54 9.21
C ALA A 31 -16.47 5.93 9.86
N HIS A 32 -15.66 6.90 9.42
CA HIS A 32 -15.73 8.29 9.92
C HIS A 32 -17.09 8.95 9.69
N LEU A 33 -17.72 8.68 8.54
CA LEU A 33 -18.98 9.30 8.14
C LEU A 33 -20.18 8.77 8.90
N TRP A 34 -20.20 7.47 9.18
CA TRP A 34 -21.41 6.79 9.65
C TRP A 34 -21.34 6.30 11.10
N ALA A 35 -20.15 5.95 11.61
CA ALA A 35 -20.04 5.44 12.98
C ALA A 35 -20.16 6.55 14.02
N SER A 36 -20.53 6.15 15.24
CA SER A 36 -20.38 7.03 16.39
C SER A 36 -18.91 7.32 16.67
N ARG A 37 -18.63 8.40 17.42
CA ARG A 37 -17.25 8.82 17.70
C ARG A 37 -16.46 7.71 18.38
N ASP A 38 -16.99 7.13 19.45
CA ASP A 38 -16.23 6.23 20.32
C ASP A 38 -15.96 4.89 19.61
N GLU A 39 -16.92 4.40 18.85
CA GLU A 39 -16.77 3.24 17.97
C GLU A 39 -15.74 3.50 16.87
N PHE A 40 -15.82 4.66 16.21
CA PHE A 40 -14.85 5.06 15.19
C PHE A 40 -13.42 5.11 15.74
N LEU A 41 -13.21 5.72 16.91
CA LEU A 41 -11.88 5.81 17.53
C LEU A 41 -11.32 4.42 17.86
N LYS A 42 -12.16 3.51 18.37
CA LYS A 42 -11.79 2.12 18.65
C LYS A 42 -11.46 1.34 17.39
N PHE A 43 -12.23 1.52 16.32
CA PHE A 43 -12.01 0.84 15.04
C PHE A 43 -10.79 1.40 14.28
N CYS A 44 -10.75 2.72 14.10
CA CYS A 44 -9.78 3.39 13.25
C CYS A 44 -8.34 3.30 13.77
N ARG A 45 -8.13 3.08 15.09
CA ARG A 45 -6.77 2.88 15.64
C ARG A 45 -6.09 1.65 15.03
N TRP A 46 -6.82 0.59 14.71
CA TRP A 46 -6.28 -0.68 14.19
C TRP A 46 -5.92 -0.64 12.70
N LEU A 47 -6.54 0.26 11.93
CA LEU A 47 -6.32 0.37 10.48
C LEU A 47 -4.84 0.58 10.08
N PRO A 48 -4.09 1.53 10.66
CA PRO A 48 -2.67 1.71 10.32
C PRO A 48 -1.75 0.63 10.88
N ALA A 49 -2.20 -0.17 11.86
CA ALA A 49 -1.43 -1.30 12.37
C ALA A 49 -1.36 -2.46 11.37
N LEU A 50 -2.35 -2.60 10.49
CA LEU A 50 -2.36 -3.66 9.47
C LEU A 50 -1.18 -3.57 8.49
N PRO A 51 -0.94 -2.45 7.77
CA PRO A 51 0.18 -2.36 6.84
C PRO A 51 1.54 -2.41 7.57
N ALA A 52 1.62 -1.96 8.83
CA ALA A 52 2.81 -2.16 9.65
C ALA A 52 3.08 -3.66 9.93
N ALA A 53 2.07 -4.41 10.36
CA ALA A 53 2.16 -5.85 10.57
C ALA A 53 2.45 -6.62 9.27
N MET A 54 1.87 -6.20 8.15
CA MET A 54 2.15 -6.77 6.82
C MET A 54 3.61 -6.56 6.42
N LEU A 55 4.16 -5.37 6.68
CA LEU A 55 5.55 -5.05 6.33
C LEU A 55 6.53 -5.90 7.13
N CYS A 56 6.34 -5.97 8.45
CA CYS A 56 7.12 -6.84 9.34
C CYS A 56 7.05 -8.30 8.89
N HIS A 57 5.85 -8.78 8.55
CA HIS A 57 5.66 -10.15 8.09
C HIS A 57 6.38 -10.43 6.76
N ALA A 58 6.23 -9.55 5.76
CA ALA A 58 6.89 -9.69 4.47
C ALA A 58 8.42 -9.63 4.55
N ARG A 59 8.96 -8.91 5.54
CA ARG A 59 10.40 -8.80 5.79
C ARG A 59 10.94 -9.84 6.78
N GLN A 60 10.07 -10.70 7.32
CA GLN A 60 10.43 -11.70 8.33
C GLN A 60 11.16 -11.09 9.54
N THR A 61 10.70 -9.91 9.97
CA THR A 61 11.31 -9.18 11.09
C THR A 61 11.14 -9.92 12.40
N ASP A 62 11.98 -9.60 13.38
CA ASP A 62 11.84 -10.14 14.72
C ASP A 62 10.64 -9.52 15.47
N MET A 63 10.34 -10.10 16.64
CA MET A 63 9.23 -9.66 17.48
C MET A 63 9.44 -8.24 18.06
N PRO A 64 10.64 -7.85 18.54
CA PRO A 64 10.92 -6.47 18.93
C PRO A 64 10.62 -5.43 17.84
N GLU A 65 11.08 -5.66 16.61
CA GLU A 65 10.88 -4.75 15.48
C GLU A 65 9.38 -4.64 15.12
N LEU A 66 8.63 -5.74 15.17
CA LEU A 66 7.17 -5.71 15.02
C LEU A 66 6.52 -4.80 16.07
N ALA A 67 6.91 -4.90 17.34
CA ALA A 67 6.34 -4.07 18.39
C ALA A 67 6.68 -2.58 18.19
N GLU A 68 7.90 -2.26 17.75
CA GLU A 68 8.28 -0.88 17.40
C GLU A 68 7.47 -0.34 16.22
N MET A 69 7.29 -1.13 15.17
CA MET A 69 6.50 -0.74 13.99
C MET A 69 5.02 -0.54 14.34
N LEU A 70 4.44 -1.38 15.21
CA LEU A 70 3.09 -1.19 15.73
C LEU A 70 2.98 0.09 16.57
N ARG A 71 3.99 0.43 17.38
CA ARG A 71 4.04 1.71 18.10
C ARG A 71 4.16 2.90 17.15
N ALA A 72 4.97 2.79 16.10
CA ALA A 72 5.10 3.83 15.07
C ALA A 72 3.78 4.04 14.30
N SER A 73 2.97 2.99 14.12
CA SER A 73 1.66 3.06 13.46
C SER A 73 0.62 3.89 14.22
N ARG A 74 0.88 4.26 15.48
CA ARG A 74 0.06 5.23 16.25
C ARG A 74 0.00 6.61 15.58
N GLY A 75 0.99 6.91 14.73
CA GLY A 75 1.16 8.19 14.05
C GLY A 75 2.06 9.17 14.82
N PRO A 76 2.36 10.34 14.21
CA PRO A 76 3.21 11.37 14.81
C PRO A 76 2.84 11.76 16.24
N ARG A 77 3.83 11.83 17.14
CA ARG A 77 3.65 12.27 18.54
C ARG A 77 3.03 13.67 18.66
N VAL A 78 3.28 14.55 17.69
CA VAL A 78 2.75 15.94 17.66
C VAL A 78 1.22 15.98 17.63
N LEU A 79 0.58 14.94 17.06
CA LEU A 79 -0.87 14.86 16.94
C LEU A 79 -1.53 14.11 18.11
N GLN A 80 -0.75 13.57 19.07
CA GLN A 80 -1.25 12.85 20.24
C GLN A 80 -1.85 13.82 21.27
N ALA A 81 -3.07 14.31 21.00
CA ALA A 81 -3.90 14.99 21.98
C ALA A 81 -4.48 14.00 23.00
N SER A 82 -5.06 14.47 24.11
CA SER A 82 -5.67 13.63 25.17
C SER A 82 -6.72 12.63 24.68
N ASP A 83 -7.34 12.90 23.53
CA ASP A 83 -8.41 12.09 22.93
C ASP A 83 -7.88 11.15 21.81
N ASP A 84 -6.57 11.11 21.57
CA ASP A 84 -5.90 10.31 20.55
C ASP A 84 -5.39 8.97 21.10
N GLU A 85 -6.31 8.05 21.36
CA GLU A 85 -5.92 6.68 21.66
C GLU A 85 -5.58 5.96 20.35
N GLY A 86 -4.31 6.00 19.94
CA GLY A 86 -3.74 5.03 19.00
C GLY A 86 -3.86 3.60 19.56
N LEU A 87 -3.16 2.62 18.98
CA LEU A 87 -3.07 1.30 19.64
C LEU A 87 -2.52 1.49 21.05
N SER A 88 -3.23 0.98 22.05
CA SER A 88 -2.72 0.94 23.42
C SER A 88 -1.57 -0.08 23.53
N ASP A 89 -0.76 -0.01 24.59
CA ASP A 89 0.27 -1.04 24.80
C ASP A 89 -0.37 -2.43 24.97
N ARG A 90 -1.58 -2.51 25.55
CA ARG A 90 -2.37 -3.75 25.64
C ARG A 90 -2.76 -4.30 24.28
N ASP A 91 -3.16 -3.44 23.34
CA ASP A 91 -3.50 -3.84 21.98
C ASP A 91 -2.27 -4.42 21.26
N ILE A 92 -1.09 -3.84 21.50
CA ILE A 92 0.17 -4.35 20.95
C ILE A 92 0.51 -5.69 21.58
N ASP A 93 0.44 -5.81 22.90
CA ASP A 93 0.66 -7.07 23.61
C ASP A 93 -0.28 -8.17 23.08
N GLU A 94 -1.53 -7.84 22.75
CA GLU A 94 -2.50 -8.76 22.12
C GLU A 94 -1.98 -9.31 20.77
N VAL A 95 -1.40 -8.46 19.93
CA VAL A 95 -0.78 -8.86 18.65
C VAL A 95 0.50 -9.68 18.86
N MET A 96 1.24 -9.37 19.92
CA MET A 96 2.47 -10.10 20.27
C MET A 96 2.16 -11.48 20.86
N SER A 97 1.09 -11.60 21.64
CA SER A 97 0.61 -12.85 22.25
C SER A 97 -0.42 -13.59 21.37
N ARG A 98 -0.45 -13.30 20.07
CA ARG A 98 -1.37 -13.92 19.11
C ARG A 98 -1.26 -15.47 19.14
N PRO A 99 -2.33 -16.19 18.74
CA PRO A 99 -2.30 -17.66 18.67
C PRO A 99 -1.14 -18.19 17.83
N VAL A 100 -0.55 -19.31 18.28
CA VAL A 100 0.53 -19.99 17.55
C VAL A 100 0.05 -20.41 16.16
N GLY A 101 0.85 -20.11 15.13
CA GLY A 101 0.51 -20.38 13.74
C GLY A 101 -0.26 -19.27 13.03
N MET A 102 -0.66 -18.19 13.73
CA MET A 102 -1.28 -17.02 13.11
C MET A 102 -0.26 -15.94 12.76
N SER A 103 -0.27 -15.46 11.52
CA SER A 103 0.55 -14.32 11.09
C SER A 103 0.07 -13.02 11.77
N PRO A 104 0.99 -12.09 12.12
CA PRO A 104 0.62 -10.78 12.65
C PRO A 104 -0.45 -10.02 11.82
N PRO A 105 -0.32 -9.89 10.49
CA PRO A 105 -1.29 -9.14 9.71
C PRO A 105 -2.67 -9.79 9.72
N ARG A 106 -2.75 -11.12 9.74
CA ARG A 106 -4.03 -11.84 9.81
C ARG A 106 -4.73 -11.64 11.14
N PHE A 107 -3.98 -11.63 12.25
CA PHE A 107 -4.52 -11.30 13.56
C PHE A 107 -5.10 -9.87 13.59
N VAL A 108 -4.34 -8.89 13.11
CA VAL A 108 -4.77 -7.48 13.04
C VAL A 108 -6.01 -7.33 12.15
N TYR A 109 -6.04 -8.00 11.00
CA TYR A 109 -7.19 -7.98 10.10
C TYR A 109 -8.47 -8.54 10.77
N LEU A 110 -8.37 -9.69 11.44
CA LEU A 110 -9.50 -10.27 12.18
C LEU A 110 -9.98 -9.34 13.30
N ARG A 111 -9.07 -8.62 13.95
CA ARG A 111 -9.43 -7.61 14.95
C ARG A 111 -10.19 -6.43 14.33
N ILE A 112 -9.76 -5.95 13.16
CA ILE A 112 -10.48 -4.94 12.37
C ILE A 112 -11.89 -5.44 12.01
N MET A 113 -12.04 -6.68 11.54
CA MET A 113 -13.35 -7.27 11.24
C MET A 113 -14.25 -7.39 12.48
N ALA A 114 -13.70 -7.81 13.62
CA ALA A 114 -14.47 -7.93 14.86
C ALA A 114 -14.99 -6.55 15.31
N LEU A 115 -14.18 -5.50 15.18
CA LEU A 115 -14.58 -4.14 15.52
C LEU A 115 -15.55 -3.53 14.49
N SER A 116 -15.40 -3.84 13.20
CA SER A 116 -16.34 -3.37 12.17
C SER A 116 -17.75 -3.94 12.39
N SER A 117 -17.83 -5.18 12.87
CA SER A 117 -19.11 -5.83 13.18
C SER A 117 -19.90 -5.12 14.28
N GLN A 118 -19.20 -4.43 15.20
CA GLN A 118 -19.74 -3.73 16.36
C GLN A 118 -20.18 -2.30 16.03
N LEU A 119 -19.87 -1.78 14.84
CA LEU A 119 -20.24 -0.41 14.45
C LEU A 119 -21.77 -0.31 14.28
N ASP A 120 -22.39 0.63 15.00
CA ASP A 120 -23.80 0.97 14.81
C ASP A 120 -24.00 1.86 13.56
N ILE A 121 -24.02 1.21 12.40
CA ILE A 121 -24.11 1.83 11.08
C ILE A 121 -25.35 1.28 10.34
N PRO A 122 -26.06 2.07 9.51
CA PRO A 122 -27.19 1.55 8.79
C PRO A 122 -26.77 0.45 7.80
N LYS A 123 -27.65 -0.54 7.60
CA LYS A 123 -27.37 -1.76 6.83
C LYS A 123 -26.70 -1.55 5.46
N PRO A 124 -27.15 -0.62 4.59
CA PRO A 124 -26.52 -0.48 3.27
C PRO A 124 -25.08 0.03 3.37
N GLN A 125 -24.77 0.90 4.34
CA GLN A 125 -23.41 1.39 4.58
C GLN A 125 -22.54 0.32 5.23
N LYS A 126 -23.11 -0.53 6.09
CA LYS A 126 -22.40 -1.68 6.67
C LYS A 126 -21.98 -2.68 5.59
N ALA A 127 -22.87 -2.99 4.65
CA ALA A 127 -22.56 -3.86 3.52
C ALA A 127 -21.47 -3.27 2.60
N ALA A 128 -21.47 -1.93 2.39
CA ALA A 128 -20.41 -1.26 1.64
C ALA A 128 -19.04 -1.38 2.34
N LEU A 129 -19.01 -1.13 3.67
CA LEU A 129 -17.81 -1.25 4.49
C LEU A 129 -17.26 -2.70 4.49
N GLU A 130 -18.14 -3.70 4.60
CA GLU A 130 -17.78 -5.11 4.51
C GLU A 130 -17.19 -5.46 3.13
N GLY A 131 -17.71 -4.86 2.05
CA GLY A 131 -17.14 -4.99 0.71
C GLY A 131 -15.71 -4.46 0.61
N GLU A 132 -15.42 -3.28 1.19
CA GLU A 132 -14.06 -2.74 1.24
C GLU A 132 -13.13 -3.57 2.14
N LEU A 133 -13.63 -4.11 3.25
CA LEU A 133 -12.86 -5.03 4.10
C LEU A 133 -12.54 -6.35 3.39
N SER A 134 -13.47 -6.88 2.58
CA SER A 134 -13.21 -8.05 1.73
C SER A 134 -12.09 -7.76 0.73
N ARG A 135 -12.12 -6.60 0.06
CA ARG A 135 -11.03 -6.17 -0.85
C ARG A 135 -9.69 -6.05 -0.11
N LEU A 136 -9.71 -5.56 1.13
CA LEU A 136 -8.52 -5.48 1.96
C LEU A 136 -7.96 -6.87 2.28
N SER A 137 -8.83 -7.85 2.54
CA SER A 137 -8.42 -9.25 2.71
C SER A 137 -7.81 -9.83 1.44
N ASP A 138 -8.40 -9.56 0.28
CA ASP A 138 -7.89 -10.04 -1.01
C ASP A 138 -6.52 -9.44 -1.31
N ALA A 139 -6.34 -8.14 -1.04
CA ALA A 139 -5.06 -7.45 -1.18
C ALA A 139 -4.00 -7.99 -0.21
N LEU A 140 -4.38 -8.31 1.04
CA LEU A 140 -3.50 -8.99 2.00
C LEU A 140 -3.03 -10.35 1.47
N ASN A 141 -3.96 -11.20 1.03
CA ASN A 141 -3.65 -12.52 0.49
C ASN A 141 -2.76 -12.43 -0.75
N ALA A 142 -3.02 -11.45 -1.62
CA ALA A 142 -2.20 -11.22 -2.81
C ALA A 142 -0.76 -10.77 -2.45
N CYS A 143 -0.59 -9.99 -1.38
CA CYS A 143 0.73 -9.64 -0.86
C CYS A 143 1.46 -10.84 -0.24
N GLU A 144 0.76 -11.69 0.53
CA GLU A 144 1.34 -12.92 1.10
C GLU A 144 1.82 -13.84 -0.01
N TRP A 145 0.96 -14.10 -1.00
CA TRP A 145 1.30 -14.90 -2.18
C TRP A 145 2.50 -14.31 -2.93
N ALA A 146 2.49 -13.01 -3.23
CA ALA A 146 3.58 -12.35 -3.93
C ALA A 146 4.90 -12.34 -3.13
N SER A 147 4.84 -12.50 -1.81
CA SER A 147 6.02 -12.60 -0.93
C SER A 147 6.60 -14.02 -0.89
N GLU A 148 5.77 -15.04 -1.09
CA GLU A 148 6.15 -16.46 -0.98
C GLU A 148 6.63 -17.04 -2.33
N GLU A 149 6.23 -16.47 -3.46
CA GLU A 149 6.60 -16.95 -4.78
C GLU A 149 8.08 -16.72 -5.15
N VAL A 150 9.02 -17.59 -4.78
CA VAL A 150 10.19 -17.85 -5.65
C VAL A 150 10.53 -19.33 -5.58
N PRO A 151 10.48 -20.07 -6.70
CA PRO A 151 11.18 -21.33 -6.80
C PRO A 151 12.69 -21.06 -6.69
N GLU A 152 13.28 -21.34 -5.53
CA GLU A 152 14.73 -21.30 -5.25
C GLU A 152 15.66 -21.94 -6.32
N PRO A 153 15.28 -22.96 -7.12
CA PRO A 153 16.23 -23.65 -7.99
C PRO A 153 16.86 -22.76 -9.07
N TYR A 154 16.10 -21.81 -9.63
CA TYR A 154 16.55 -21.04 -10.79
C TYR A 154 17.58 -19.97 -10.42
N ALA A 155 17.42 -19.31 -9.26
CA ALA A 155 18.38 -18.33 -8.76
C ALA A 155 19.71 -19.01 -8.39
N LYS A 156 19.66 -20.15 -7.68
CA LYS A 156 20.86 -20.91 -7.26
C LYS A 156 21.67 -21.40 -8.46
N GLN A 157 21.00 -21.92 -9.50
CA GLN A 157 21.68 -22.43 -10.68
C GLN A 157 22.31 -21.32 -11.53
N THR A 158 21.63 -20.18 -11.69
CA THR A 158 22.15 -19.06 -12.48
C THR A 158 23.38 -18.43 -11.81
N ALA A 159 23.33 -18.23 -10.49
CA ALA A 159 24.47 -17.73 -9.73
C ALA A 159 25.66 -18.70 -9.78
N GLY A 160 25.43 -20.00 -9.60
CA GLY A 160 26.49 -21.01 -9.67
C GLY A 160 27.18 -21.07 -11.03
N LEU A 161 26.42 -20.98 -12.12
CA LEU A 161 26.97 -20.91 -13.48
C LEU A 161 27.77 -19.62 -13.70
N LEU A 162 27.28 -18.47 -13.20
CA LEU A 162 27.97 -17.20 -13.32
C LEU A 162 29.31 -17.21 -12.58
N PHE A 163 29.34 -17.73 -11.35
CA PHE A 163 30.57 -17.87 -10.57
C PHE A 163 31.57 -18.81 -11.26
N LEU A 164 31.10 -19.95 -11.76
CA LEU A 164 31.94 -20.88 -12.51
C LEU A 164 32.52 -20.21 -13.76
N TRP A 165 31.71 -19.47 -14.51
CA TRP A 165 32.16 -18.75 -15.71
C TRP A 165 33.22 -17.69 -15.38
N LEU A 166 33.01 -16.90 -14.32
CA LEU A 166 33.99 -15.91 -13.86
C LEU A 166 35.29 -16.56 -13.35
N ALA A 167 35.21 -17.75 -12.74
CA ALA A 167 36.38 -18.51 -12.30
C ALA A 167 37.18 -19.12 -13.46
N LEU A 168 36.52 -19.49 -14.56
CA LEU A 168 37.18 -19.98 -15.78
C LEU A 168 37.72 -18.86 -16.68
N LEU A 169 37.25 -17.62 -16.51
CA LEU A 169 37.68 -16.46 -17.29
C LEU A 169 39.22 -16.25 -17.34
N PRO A 170 39.99 -16.32 -16.23
CA PRO A 170 41.45 -16.17 -16.28
C PRO A 170 42.16 -17.26 -17.09
N LEU A 171 41.57 -18.46 -17.21
CA LEU A 171 42.13 -19.54 -18.03
C LEU A 171 41.92 -19.30 -19.53
N ALA A 172 40.93 -18.49 -19.90
CA ALA A 172 40.61 -18.17 -21.29
C ALA A 172 41.36 -16.94 -21.83
N LEU A 173 41.93 -16.11 -20.96
CA LEU A 173 42.65 -14.90 -21.34
C LEU A 173 44.10 -15.21 -21.77
N PRO A 174 44.60 -14.63 -22.89
CA PRO A 174 45.97 -14.82 -23.32
C PRO A 174 46.96 -14.21 -22.32
N SER A 175 48.09 -14.88 -22.11
CA SER A 175 49.14 -14.50 -21.15
C SER A 175 49.80 -13.15 -21.45
N GLU A 176 49.66 -12.63 -22.67
CA GLU A 176 50.24 -11.36 -23.12
C GLU A 176 49.62 -10.11 -22.46
N LEU A 177 48.42 -10.23 -21.86
CA LEU A 177 47.72 -9.10 -21.24
C LEU A 177 48.31 -8.66 -19.88
N GLY A 178 49.15 -9.49 -19.24
CA GLY A 178 49.78 -9.20 -17.95
C GLY A 178 48.79 -8.68 -16.89
N VAL A 179 49.12 -7.56 -16.24
CA VAL A 179 48.28 -6.93 -15.19
C VAL A 179 46.95 -6.39 -15.74
N GLY A 180 46.89 -6.06 -17.04
CA GLY A 180 45.66 -5.59 -17.69
C GLY A 180 44.56 -6.66 -17.71
N ALA A 181 44.93 -7.95 -17.79
CA ALA A 181 43.97 -9.06 -17.69
C ALA A 181 43.22 -9.01 -16.36
N VAL A 182 43.93 -8.82 -15.25
CA VAL A 182 43.36 -8.79 -13.90
C VAL A 182 42.37 -7.63 -13.75
N LEU A 183 42.73 -6.43 -14.22
CA LEU A 183 41.83 -5.28 -14.19
C LEU A 183 40.58 -5.49 -15.04
N SER A 184 40.75 -6.03 -16.26
CA SER A 184 39.62 -6.29 -17.16
C SER A 184 38.68 -7.37 -16.60
N GLN A 185 39.22 -8.43 -15.99
CA GLN A 185 38.46 -9.45 -15.30
C GLN A 185 37.67 -8.87 -14.12
N GLN A 186 38.31 -8.04 -13.30
CA GLN A 186 37.63 -7.44 -12.15
C GLN A 186 36.47 -6.54 -12.58
N LEU A 187 36.63 -5.79 -13.68
CA LEU A 187 35.58 -4.95 -14.25
C LEU A 187 34.39 -5.78 -14.75
N VAL A 188 34.66 -6.88 -15.47
CA VAL A 188 33.61 -7.81 -15.95
C VAL A 188 32.90 -8.48 -14.78
N ALA A 189 33.64 -8.96 -13.78
CA ALA A 189 33.08 -9.57 -12.58
C ALA A 189 32.16 -8.60 -11.83
N PHE A 190 32.60 -7.35 -11.65
CA PHE A 190 31.79 -6.30 -11.02
C PHE A 190 30.49 -6.05 -11.79
N GLY A 191 30.56 -5.94 -13.12
CA GLY A 191 29.37 -5.71 -13.95
C GLY A 191 28.36 -6.85 -13.87
N LEU A 192 28.81 -8.09 -14.03
CA LEU A 192 27.91 -9.26 -14.08
C LEU A 192 27.35 -9.62 -12.70
N LEU A 193 28.18 -9.58 -11.65
CA LEU A 193 27.72 -9.81 -10.28
C LEU A 193 26.77 -8.70 -9.83
N GLY A 194 27.02 -7.44 -10.23
CA GLY A 194 26.11 -6.33 -9.94
C GLY A 194 24.74 -6.52 -10.59
N ILE A 195 24.68 -6.99 -11.84
CA ILE A 195 23.40 -7.29 -12.51
C ILE A 195 22.68 -8.46 -11.83
N GLU A 196 23.42 -9.50 -11.43
CA GLU A 196 22.85 -10.64 -10.71
C GLU A 196 22.26 -10.22 -9.36
N ASP A 197 22.98 -9.38 -8.60
CA ASP A 197 22.52 -8.84 -7.32
C ASP A 197 21.24 -8.00 -7.46
N VAL A 198 21.18 -7.11 -8.47
CA VAL A 198 19.96 -6.37 -8.79
C VAL A 198 18.81 -7.32 -9.18
N GLY A 199 19.11 -8.40 -9.89
CA GLY A 199 18.13 -9.44 -10.23
C GLY A 199 17.51 -10.09 -9.00
N ILE A 200 18.34 -10.47 -8.02
CA ILE A 200 17.90 -11.05 -6.74
C ILE A 200 17.04 -10.05 -5.96
N GLN A 201 17.47 -8.79 -5.87
CA GLN A 201 16.72 -7.73 -5.19
C GLN A 201 15.32 -7.52 -5.79
N LEU A 202 15.19 -7.60 -7.11
CA LEU A 202 13.89 -7.48 -7.80
C LEU A 202 12.99 -8.72 -7.63
N GLU A 203 13.56 -9.87 -7.27
CA GLU A 203 12.80 -11.09 -6.93
C GLU A 203 12.17 -11.02 -5.53
N GLU A 204 12.71 -10.20 -4.62
CA GLU A 204 12.22 -9.97 -3.25
C GLU A 204 11.71 -8.53 -3.04
N PRO A 205 10.66 -8.09 -3.76
CA PRO A 205 10.32 -6.67 -3.88
C PRO A 205 9.96 -5.99 -2.55
N PHE A 206 9.32 -6.70 -1.62
CA PHE A 206 8.90 -6.13 -0.33
C PHE A 206 10.06 -5.84 0.63
N LYS A 207 11.24 -6.48 0.43
CA LYS A 207 12.44 -6.18 1.21
C LYS A 207 13.11 -4.88 0.76
N VAL A 208 13.04 -4.58 -0.54
CA VAL A 208 13.73 -3.43 -1.17
C VAL A 208 12.82 -2.20 -1.27
N LEU A 209 11.52 -2.39 -1.40
CA LEU A 209 10.57 -1.28 -1.49
C LEU A 209 10.56 -0.42 -0.20
N PRO A 210 10.55 0.92 -0.32
CA PRO A 210 10.47 1.84 0.82
C PRO A 210 9.01 1.96 1.30
N LEU A 211 8.49 0.88 1.91
CA LEU A 211 7.09 0.75 2.35
C LEU A 211 6.80 1.42 3.70
N GLU A 212 7.84 1.82 4.43
CA GLU A 212 7.76 2.57 5.68
C GLU A 212 7.13 3.95 5.47
N ALA A 213 7.48 4.61 4.36
CA ALA A 213 6.93 5.92 4.01
C ALA A 213 5.40 5.89 3.80
N PRO A 214 4.82 4.99 2.97
CA PRO A 214 3.37 4.87 2.86
C PRO A 214 2.70 4.41 4.18
N CYS A 215 3.35 3.54 4.98
CA CYS A 215 2.86 3.17 6.32
C CYS A 215 2.75 4.38 7.26
N GLY A 216 3.80 5.20 7.34
CA GLY A 216 3.81 6.41 8.15
C GLY A 216 2.78 7.44 7.67
N LYS A 217 2.59 7.56 6.36
CA LYS A 217 1.59 8.44 5.77
C LYS A 217 0.17 8.02 6.14
N ILE A 218 -0.18 6.74 6.01
CA ILE A 218 -1.53 6.26 6.37
C ILE A 218 -1.77 6.33 7.88
N ALA A 219 -0.75 6.07 8.70
CA ALA A 219 -0.81 6.27 10.14
C ALA A 219 -1.14 7.72 10.51
N ALA A 220 -0.45 8.69 9.89
CA ALA A 220 -0.71 10.11 10.10
C ALA A 220 -2.11 10.53 9.62
N GLU A 221 -2.58 10.02 8.47
CA GLU A 221 -3.93 10.29 7.96
C GLU A 221 -5.02 9.74 8.90
N CYS A 222 -4.90 8.49 9.35
CA CYS A 222 -5.84 7.89 10.29
C CYS A 222 -5.82 8.62 11.65
N GLN A 223 -4.65 9.01 12.15
CA GLN A 223 -4.53 9.82 13.37
C GLN A 223 -5.19 11.20 13.20
N ALA A 224 -4.97 11.85 12.06
CA ALA A 224 -5.63 13.12 11.76
C ALA A 224 -7.15 13.00 11.76
N LEU A 225 -7.72 11.91 11.21
CA LEU A 225 -9.17 11.65 11.25
C LEU A 225 -9.68 11.43 12.69
N ARG A 226 -8.92 10.72 13.53
CA ARG A 226 -9.27 10.48 14.94
C ARG A 226 -9.27 11.79 15.76
N VAL A 227 -8.19 12.57 15.65
CA VAL A 227 -8.03 13.85 16.36
C VAL A 227 -9.03 14.91 15.90
N SER A 228 -9.26 15.01 14.59
CA SER A 228 -10.10 16.05 14.00
C SER A 228 -11.58 15.67 13.88
N TRP A 229 -12.01 14.51 14.43
CA TRP A 229 -13.35 13.97 14.21
C TRP A 229 -14.46 14.98 14.44
N ARG A 230 -14.41 15.70 15.59
CA ARG A 230 -15.42 16.72 15.96
C ARG A 230 -15.41 17.92 15.02
N ARG A 231 -14.22 18.33 14.53
CA ARG A 231 -14.08 19.49 13.63
C ARG A 231 -14.64 19.17 12.25
N MET A 232 -14.35 17.97 11.74
CA MET A 232 -14.79 17.49 10.43
C MET A 232 -16.32 17.31 10.37
N ARG A 233 -16.93 16.74 11.42
CA ARG A 233 -18.39 16.54 11.49
C ARG A 233 -19.18 17.85 11.66
N LYS A 234 -18.70 18.80 12.47
CA LYS A 234 -19.36 20.12 12.57
C LYS A 234 -19.35 20.86 11.22
N GLY A 235 -18.27 20.75 10.45
CA GLY A 235 -18.19 21.35 9.11
C GLY A 235 -19.20 20.76 8.10
N SER A 236 -19.49 19.46 8.19
CA SER A 236 -20.48 18.81 7.32
C SER A 236 -21.93 19.14 7.71
N GLU A 237 -22.23 19.25 9.01
CA GLU A 237 -23.54 19.66 9.52
C GLU A 237 -23.86 21.13 9.19
N ILE A 238 -22.86 22.03 9.29
CA ILE A 238 -23.00 23.45 8.90
C ILE A 238 -23.18 23.61 7.37
N ARG A 239 -22.54 22.77 6.55
CA ARG A 239 -22.76 22.77 5.10
C ARG A 239 -24.12 22.21 4.70
N ARG A 240 -24.62 21.17 5.39
CA ARG A 240 -25.98 20.64 5.18
C ARG A 240 -27.07 21.63 5.55
N THR A 241 -26.90 22.39 6.64
CA THR A 241 -27.85 23.43 7.06
C THR A 241 -27.79 24.69 6.21
N LYS A 242 -26.65 24.98 5.56
CA LYS A 242 -26.51 26.06 4.57
C LYS A 242 -26.85 25.65 3.13
N ALA A 243 -27.14 24.38 2.86
CA ALA A 243 -27.63 23.96 1.56
C ALA A 243 -29.07 24.46 1.41
N ILE A 244 -29.29 25.34 0.43
CA ILE A 244 -30.59 25.96 0.10
C ILE A 244 -31.66 24.85 -0.01
N PRO A 245 -32.82 24.99 0.67
CA PRO A 245 -33.88 24.00 0.61
C PRO A 245 -34.32 23.78 -0.84
N GLU A 246 -34.68 22.54 -1.17
CA GLU A 246 -35.07 22.13 -2.53
C GLU A 246 -36.25 22.93 -3.09
N SER A 247 -37.01 23.62 -2.23
CA SER A 247 -38.09 24.55 -2.57
C SER A 247 -37.64 25.87 -3.22
N ASP A 248 -36.39 26.28 -3.03
CA ASP A 248 -35.84 27.54 -3.57
C ASP A 248 -34.97 27.32 -4.83
N ARG A 249 -34.90 26.09 -5.34
CA ARG A 249 -34.27 25.81 -6.63
C ARG A 249 -35.21 26.25 -7.76
N VAL A 250 -35.21 27.53 -8.06
CA VAL A 250 -35.67 28.01 -9.38
C VAL A 250 -34.70 27.43 -10.41
N PHE A 251 -35.08 26.32 -11.03
CA PHE A 251 -34.39 25.82 -12.21
C PHE A 251 -34.63 26.83 -13.34
N PRO A 252 -33.59 27.48 -13.91
CA PRO A 252 -33.80 28.24 -15.12
C PRO A 252 -34.17 27.23 -16.21
N CYS A 253 -35.42 27.28 -16.67
CA CYS A 253 -35.86 26.56 -17.86
C CYS A 253 -34.94 26.95 -19.02
N TYR A 254 -34.01 26.08 -19.37
CA TYR A 254 -33.15 26.27 -20.53
C TYR A 254 -34.00 26.12 -21.78
N GLY A 255 -34.36 27.25 -22.38
CA GLY A 255 -34.98 27.31 -23.70
C GLY A 255 -34.08 26.62 -24.72
N LYS A 256 -34.66 25.72 -25.52
CA LYS A 256 -34.02 25.19 -26.72
C LYS A 256 -33.82 26.35 -27.71
N GLU A 257 -32.67 27.02 -27.65
CA GLU A 257 -32.20 27.87 -28.76
C GLU A 257 -31.05 27.14 -29.46
N ASN A 258 -31.41 26.48 -30.55
CA ASN A 258 -30.48 25.76 -31.42
C ASN A 258 -29.82 26.78 -32.37
N ARG A 259 -28.55 27.09 -32.15
CA ARG A 259 -27.64 27.82 -33.08
C ARG A 259 -26.28 27.15 -32.92
N ARG A 260 -25.47 26.84 -33.92
CA ARG A 260 -25.39 27.08 -35.38
C ARG A 260 -24.30 26.11 -35.88
N LYS A 261 -24.28 25.79 -37.17
CA LYS A 261 -23.03 25.49 -37.88
C LYS A 261 -23.00 26.30 -39.18
N PRO A 262 -21.97 27.13 -39.41
CA PRO A 262 -21.50 27.44 -40.75
C PRO A 262 -20.15 26.75 -40.96
N ARG A 263 -19.98 26.05 -42.07
CA ARG A 263 -18.64 25.72 -42.60
C ARG A 263 -18.74 25.44 -44.09
N GLY A 264 -17.94 26.15 -44.87
CA GLY A 264 -17.52 25.75 -46.20
C GLY A 264 -17.94 26.72 -47.29
N ASP A 265 -17.09 27.70 -47.56
CA ASP A 265 -16.99 28.31 -48.89
C ASP A 265 -16.53 27.23 -49.87
N GLU A 266 -17.31 26.98 -50.92
CA GLU A 266 -16.80 26.46 -52.18
C GLU A 266 -17.60 27.13 -53.30
N GLU A 267 -16.97 28.17 -53.85
CA GLU A 267 -17.34 28.83 -55.08
C GLU A 267 -16.76 28.00 -56.24
N VAL A 268 -17.60 27.29 -57.00
CA VAL A 268 -17.26 26.88 -58.37
C VAL A 268 -18.46 27.13 -59.28
N ILE A 269 -18.12 27.75 -60.40
CA ILE A 269 -18.94 28.47 -61.37
C ILE A 269 -19.72 27.50 -62.28
N ARG A 270 -20.89 27.95 -62.73
CA ARG A 270 -21.72 27.34 -63.78
C ARG A 270 -20.96 27.24 -65.11
N LEU A 271 -21.00 26.07 -65.75
CA LEU A 271 -21.71 25.78 -67.01
C LEU A 271 -21.68 24.26 -67.27
#